data_AF-A0A428XFA5-F1
#
_entry.id   AF-A0A428XFA5-F1
#
_cell.length_a   1.000
_cell.length_b   1.000
_cell.length_c   1.000
_cell.angle_alpha   90.00
_cell.angle_beta   90.00
_cell.angle_gamma   90.00
#
_symmetry.space_group_name_H-M   'P 1'
#
loop_
_entity.id
_entity.type
_entity.pdbx_description
1 polymer ?
#
loop_
_entity_poly.entity_id
_entity_poly.type
_entity_poly.pdbx_seq_one_letter_code
_entity_poly.pdbx_strand_id
1 'polypeptide(L)' 'AEFDARRHGEPVNREPHKCAELRWSSINDLPSNTVPYTVASIDVWRNSTGLQISGWQ' A
#
# COMPACT_ATOMS: atom_id res chain seq x y z
N ALA A 1 -9.19 -10.23 8.79
CA ALA A 1 -10.30 -10.62 7.90
C ALA A 1 -9.91 -10.25 6.49
N GLU A 2 -10.02 -11.17 5.54
CA GLU A 2 -9.70 -10.91 4.14
C GLU A 2 -10.79 -10.05 3.50
N PHE A 3 -10.43 -9.16 2.57
CA PHE A 3 -11.39 -8.31 1.88
C PHE A 3 -12.14 -9.12 0.82
N ASP A 4 -13.47 -9.21 0.94
CA ASP A 4 -14.35 -9.81 -0.07
C ASP A 4 -15.00 -8.73 -0.94
N ALA A 5 -14.53 -8.59 -2.18
CA ALA A 5 -15.04 -7.61 -3.14
C ALA A 5 -16.53 -7.81 -3.50
N ARG A 6 -17.06 -9.04 -3.44
CA ARG A 6 -18.48 -9.29 -3.72
C ARG A 6 -19.37 -8.78 -2.60
N ARG A 7 -18.90 -8.84 -1.35
CA ARG A 7 -19.64 -8.36 -0.18
C ARG A 7 -19.44 -6.89 0.09
N HIS A 8 -18.25 -6.36 -0.17
CA HIS A 8 -17.89 -4.98 0.19
C HIS A 8 -17.89 -4.00 -0.99
N GLY A 9 -17.97 -4.50 -2.23
CA GLY A 9 -17.89 -3.69 -3.44
C GLY A 9 -16.47 -3.25 -3.78
N GLU A 10 -16.33 -2.40 -4.79
CA GLU A 10 -15.03 -1.79 -5.15
C GLU A 10 -14.71 -0.59 -4.26
N PRO A 11 -13.45 -0.42 -3.81
CA PRO A 11 -13.03 0.78 -3.10
C PRO A 11 -13.22 2.03 -3.97
N VAL A 12 -13.77 3.09 -3.36
CA VAL A 12 -13.94 4.40 -4.02
C VAL A 12 -13.24 5.49 -3.22
N ASN A 13 -12.66 6.45 -3.94
CA ASN A 13 -12.04 7.60 -3.31
C ASN A 13 -13.11 8.55 -2.76
N ARG A 14 -13.35 8.50 -1.45
CA ARG A 14 -14.36 9.34 -0.77
C ARG A 14 -13.84 10.72 -0.37
N GLU A 15 -12.55 10.98 -0.51
CA GLU A 15 -11.91 12.24 -0.11
C GLU A 15 -11.00 12.77 -1.24
N PRO A 16 -11.57 13.18 -2.39
CA PRO A 16 -10.79 13.56 -3.58
C PRO A 16 -9.89 14.79 -3.38
N HIS A 17 -10.17 15.59 -2.34
CA HIS A 17 -9.35 16.75 -1.95
C HIS A 17 -8.11 16.35 -1.11
N LYS A 18 -8.01 15.09 -0.68
CA LYS A 18 -6.88 14.54 0.09
C LYS A 18 -6.15 13.42 -0.63
N CYS A 19 -6.87 12.62 -1.41
CA CYS A 19 -6.35 11.48 -2.15
C CYS A 19 -6.52 11.76 -3.64
N ALA A 20 -5.44 11.70 -4.41
CA ALA A 20 -5.49 11.93 -5.85
C ALA A 20 -6.16 10.78 -6.60
N GLU A 21 -5.83 9.53 -6.25
CA GLU A 21 -6.34 8.34 -6.92
C GLU A 21 -6.28 7.10 -6.02
N LEU A 22 -7.13 6.11 -6.33
CA LEU A 22 -7.00 4.74 -5.85
C LEU A 22 -6.69 3.85 -7.05
N ARG A 23 -5.69 2.99 -6.92
CA ARG A 23 -5.30 2.04 -7.96
C ARG A 23 -4.80 0.74 -7.34
N TRP A 24 -5.03 -0.37 -8.04
CA TRP A 24 -4.38 -1.64 -7.76
C TRP A 24 -3.06 -1.70 -8.53
N SER A 25 -1.97 -2.07 -7.87
CA SER A 25 -0.66 -2.22 -8.50
C SER A 25 -0.10 -3.61 -8.18
N SER A 26 0.67 -4.17 -9.12
CA SER A 26 1.42 -5.39 -8.84
C SER A 26 2.49 -5.11 -7.78
N ILE A 27 2.66 -6.04 -6.85
CA ILE A 27 3.70 -5.93 -5.82
C ILE A 27 5.12 -5.89 -6.41
N ASN A 28 5.30 -6.40 -7.63
CA ASN A 28 6.59 -6.40 -8.33
C ASN A 28 6.72 -5.25 -9.35
N ASP A 29 5.71 -4.36 -9.44
CA ASP A 29 5.68 -3.22 -10.35
C ASP A 29 4.95 -2.04 -9.68
N LEU A 30 5.55 -1.56 -8.60
CA LEU A 30 5.06 -0.39 -7.89
C LEU A 30 5.43 0.88 -8.67
N PRO A 31 4.55 1.88 -8.73
CA PRO A 31 4.86 3.10 -9.47
C PRO A 31 6.07 3.83 -8.92
N SER A 32 6.80 4.48 -9.82
CA SER A 32 8.10 5.10 -9.52
C SER A 32 8.03 6.21 -8.47
N ASN A 33 6.87 6.82 -8.27
CA ASN A 33 6.63 7.84 -7.25
C ASN A 33 6.14 7.26 -5.91
N THR A 34 6.20 5.94 -5.70
CA THR A 34 5.84 5.32 -4.43
C THR A 34 6.78 5.81 -3.33
N VAL A 35 6.22 6.22 -2.19
CA VAL A 35 7.01 6.73 -1.08
C VAL A 35 7.96 5.64 -0.56
N PRO A 36 9.27 5.91 -0.35
CA PRO A 36 10.26 4.86 -0.09
C PRO A 36 9.95 3.93 1.09
N TYR A 37 9.40 4.45 2.18
CA TYR A 37 9.07 3.62 3.35
C TYR A 37 7.94 2.62 3.05
N THR A 38 7.06 2.91 2.09
CA THR A 38 5.99 1.98 1.66
C THR A 38 6.60 0.76 0.97
N VAL A 39 7.60 0.97 0.10
CA VAL A 39 8.37 -0.12 -0.54
C VAL A 39 9.06 -0.96 0.53
N ALA A 40 9.77 -0.33 1.46
CA ALA A 40 10.46 -1.03 2.55
C ALA A 40 9.49 -1.86 3.42
N SER A 41 8.29 -1.34 3.69
CA SER A 41 7.27 -2.04 4.48
C SER A 41 6.75 -3.30 3.78
N ILE A 42 6.57 -3.23 2.45
CA ILE A 42 6.19 -4.38 1.63
C ILE A 42 7.27 -5.45 1.70
N ASP A 43 8.55 -5.07 1.60
CA ASP A 43 9.67 -6.02 1.67
C ASP A 43 9.78 -6.67 3.05
N VAL A 44 9.59 -5.91 4.14
CA VAL A 44 9.54 -6.45 5.50
C VAL A 44 8.42 -7.48 5.64
N TRP A 45 7.22 -7.17 5.14
CA TRP A 45 6.08 -8.09 5.15
C TRP A 45 6.37 -9.37 4.34
N ARG A 46 6.93 -9.24 3.12
CA ARG A 46 7.28 -10.40 2.27
C ARG A 46 8.27 -11.34 2.95
N ASN A 47 9.21 -10.78 3.71
CA ASN A 47 10.26 -11.54 4.37
C ASN A 47 9.87 -12.00 5.79
N SER A 48 8.63 -11.72 6.25
CA SER A 48 8.18 -12.01 7.61
C SER A 48 9.12 -11.42 8.69
N THR A 49 9.74 -10.29 8.39
CA THR A 49 10.64 -9.61 9.32
C THR A 49 9.82 -8.83 10.34
N GLY A 50 10.31 -8.74 11.58
CA GLY A 50 9.70 -7.91 12.63
C GLY A 50 9.76 -6.41 12.32
N LEU A 51 9.40 -5.59 13.31
CA LEU A 51 9.43 -4.12 13.20
C LEU A 51 10.78 -3.61 12.67
N GLN A 52 10.73 -2.70 11.69
CA GLN A 52 11.87 -1.95 11.18
C GLN A 52 11.58 -0.46 11.16
N ILE A 53 12.62 0.35 11.42
CA ILE A 53 12.56 1.81 11.36
C ILE A 53 13.13 2.26 10.01
N SER A 54 12.40 3.13 9.30
CA SER A 54 12.80 3.67 7.99
C SER A 54 12.88 5.19 8.06
N GLY A 55 14.06 5.75 7.75
CA GLY A 55 14.25 7.19 7.53
C GLY A 55 14.36 8.09 8.78
N TRP A 56 14.28 7.54 9.99
CA TRP A 56 14.57 8.27 11.22
C TRP A 56 16.00 7.98 11.67
N GLN A 57 16.83 9.03 11.72
CA GLN A 57 18.21 9.03 12.26
C GLN A 57 18.28 10.04 13.39
#